data_AF-A0A3D1F5J7-F1
#
_entry.id   AF-A0A3D1F5J7-F1
#
_cell.length_a   1.000
_cell.length_b   1.000
_cell.length_c   1.000
_cell.angle_alpha   90.00
_cell.angle_beta   90.00
_cell.angle_gamma   90.00
#
_symmetry.space_group_name_H-M   'P 1'
#
loop_
_entity.id
_entity.type
_entity.pdbx_description
1 polymer ?
#
loop_
_entity_poly.entity_id
_entity_poly.type
_entity_poly.pdbx_seq_one_letter_code
_entity_poly.pdbx_strand_id
1 'polypeptide(L)'
;MFLNLFVPNKGWRVWLGCMWVMGLAVMLVPSVLQASIDSQPSSMDYKALQRGCLLAYYPNSNQAHVSVDMRLAKVRLSRIVDWGKGVSDATVSIMPLGKQQVLATGQLPVRDGMSKPILLTLPDLQGQYIARFTLQTPEQTVEIDVPFIRERFTWENNQLGITDEVYPPFSPVQATSNGQVKIVDRLYQLNGLGLMNQVTALDRALLASPMSLQYELANGQVVTIEPGTLTLQKSADTHAVYTSSSHTAQMQIDAHITIEFDGMTKVQWIVTPGENDDIIKRMWLDIPIKSDHAKLMHNVTDTNRVHHIGSTPSGQGVVWTSNDARRQAAWVNSFNAYLWLGNETRGLAWFAENDKDWITEKAGSTKPIQQVVR
;
A
#
# COMPACT_ATOMS: atom_id res chain seq x y z
N MET A 1 2.20 -19.25 28.74
CA MET A 1 2.23 -20.45 29.60
C MET A 1 3.17 -21.46 28.95
N PHE A 2 4.14 -22.01 29.68
CA PHE A 2 5.09 -22.98 29.13
C PHE A 2 4.61 -24.42 29.35
N LEU A 3 4.65 -25.23 28.29
CA LEU A 3 5.02 -26.64 28.40
C LEU A 3 5.62 -27.10 27.05
N ASN A 4 6.89 -27.53 27.07
CA ASN A 4 7.48 -28.31 25.97
C ASN A 4 7.18 -29.79 26.21
N LEU A 5 7.15 -30.62 25.14
CA LEU A 5 7.91 -31.88 25.09
C LEU A 5 7.89 -32.54 23.69
N PHE A 6 8.75 -33.55 23.53
CA PHE A 6 9.26 -34.07 22.27
C PHE A 6 8.39 -35.16 21.57
N VAL A 7 8.67 -35.32 20.27
CA VAL A 7 8.38 -36.47 19.39
C VAL A 7 9.65 -37.39 19.45
N PRO A 8 9.66 -38.75 19.32
CA PRO A 8 8.95 -39.49 18.25
C PRO A 8 8.59 -41.00 18.43
N ASN A 9 7.99 -41.56 17.37
CA ASN A 9 8.12 -42.95 16.87
C ASN A 9 7.88 -44.17 17.79
N LYS A 10 6.74 -44.85 17.58
CA LYS A 10 6.64 -46.09 16.76
C LYS A 10 5.17 -46.49 16.56
N GLY A 11 4.82 -47.07 15.41
CA GLY A 11 3.44 -47.37 15.05
C GLY A 11 3.12 -48.86 14.94
N TRP A 12 1.84 -49.20 15.15
CA TRP A 12 1.19 -50.45 14.73
C TRP A 12 -0.19 -50.11 14.14
N ARG A 13 -0.71 -50.96 13.26
CA ARG A 13 -2.03 -50.78 12.62
C ARG A 13 -3.12 -51.55 13.38
N VAL A 14 -4.28 -50.94 13.55
CA VAL A 14 -5.57 -51.63 13.71
C VAL A 14 -6.58 -50.97 12.77
N TRP A 15 -7.37 -51.78 12.07
CA TRP A 15 -8.48 -51.30 11.22
C TRP A 15 -9.79 -51.28 12.02
N LEU A 16 -10.52 -50.19 11.94
CA LEU A 16 -11.95 -50.11 12.22
C LEU A 16 -12.55 -49.13 11.20
N GLY A 17 -13.41 -49.63 10.30
CA GLY A 17 -13.99 -48.86 9.20
C GLY A 17 -15.45 -48.49 9.46
N CYS A 18 -15.91 -47.38 8.89
CA CYS A 18 -17.33 -47.01 8.74
C CYS A 18 -17.57 -46.23 7.44
N MET A 19 -18.78 -46.36 6.90
CA MET A 19 -19.24 -45.89 5.57
C MET A 19 -20.68 -45.37 5.70
N TRP A 20 -21.26 -44.60 4.77
CA TRP A 20 -20.74 -44.13 3.46
C TRP A 20 -20.34 -42.62 3.59
N VAL A 21 -20.69 -41.58 2.81
CA VAL A 21 -21.52 -41.32 1.62
C VAL A 21 -20.85 -40.19 0.81
N MET A 22 -20.84 -40.28 -0.52
CA MET A 22 -20.41 -39.18 -1.40
C MET A 22 -21.59 -38.27 -1.75
N GLY A 23 -21.39 -36.94 -1.65
CA GLY A 23 -22.27 -35.97 -2.30
C GLY A 23 -21.71 -35.58 -3.67
N LEU A 24 -22.26 -36.09 -4.76
CA LEU A 24 -21.91 -35.64 -6.11
C LEU A 24 -22.52 -34.25 -6.37
N ALA A 25 -21.67 -33.21 -6.37
CA ALA A 25 -22.02 -31.91 -6.93
C ALA A 25 -21.73 -31.90 -8.44
N VAL A 26 -22.68 -32.35 -9.25
CA VAL A 26 -22.60 -32.26 -10.72
C VAL A 26 -22.79 -30.81 -11.15
N MET A 27 -21.68 -30.07 -11.22
CA MET A 27 -21.68 -28.70 -11.74
C MET A 27 -21.63 -28.75 -13.27
N LEU A 28 -22.79 -28.59 -13.91
CA LEU A 28 -22.92 -28.44 -15.36
C LEU A 28 -22.25 -27.14 -15.80
N VAL A 29 -21.02 -27.23 -16.29
CA VAL A 29 -20.36 -26.12 -17.00
C VAL A 29 -20.96 -26.05 -18.42
N PRO A 30 -21.61 -24.95 -18.83
CA PRO A 30 -22.12 -24.82 -20.18
C PRO A 30 -20.97 -24.83 -21.20
N SER A 31 -21.15 -25.58 -22.29
CA SER A 31 -20.14 -25.77 -23.32
C SER A 31 -19.87 -24.48 -24.12
N VAL A 32 -18.76 -23.82 -23.83
CA VAL A 32 -18.20 -22.78 -24.72
C VAL A 32 -17.53 -23.44 -25.90
N LEU A 33 -17.74 -22.90 -27.11
CA LEU A 33 -17.29 -23.51 -28.37
C LEU A 33 -15.79 -23.82 -28.40
N GLN A 34 -15.46 -25.10 -28.56
CA GLN A 34 -14.10 -25.55 -28.77
C GLN A 34 -13.75 -25.42 -30.26
N ALA A 35 -13.29 -24.24 -30.66
CA ALA A 35 -12.63 -24.04 -31.94
C ALA A 35 -11.34 -24.89 -31.98
N SER A 36 -11.08 -25.54 -33.12
CA SER A 36 -9.90 -26.39 -33.32
C SER A 36 -8.61 -25.55 -33.35
N ILE A 37 -7.68 -25.89 -32.46
CA ILE A 37 -6.27 -25.49 -32.55
C ILE A 37 -5.48 -26.78 -32.72
N ASP A 38 -4.98 -27.00 -33.94
CA ASP A 38 -4.24 -28.22 -34.29
C ASP A 38 -2.83 -28.24 -33.68
N SER A 39 -2.35 -29.47 -33.41
CA SER A 39 -0.96 -29.80 -33.08
C SER A 39 -0.28 -28.93 -32.01
N GLN A 40 -0.49 -29.24 -30.72
CA GLN A 40 0.43 -28.79 -29.67
C GLN A 40 1.77 -29.55 -29.72
N PRO A 41 2.91 -28.91 -29.39
CA PRO A 41 4.17 -29.60 -29.12
C PRO A 41 4.09 -30.48 -27.85
N SER A 42 5.12 -31.29 -27.62
CA SER A 42 5.18 -32.29 -26.55
C SER A 42 4.93 -31.72 -25.14
N SER A 43 4.40 -32.56 -24.23
CA SER A 43 3.72 -32.17 -22.98
C SER A 43 4.63 -31.62 -21.87
N MET A 44 5.23 -30.46 -22.10
CA MET A 44 5.59 -29.51 -21.06
C MET A 44 4.33 -28.96 -20.37
N ASP A 45 4.46 -28.48 -19.14
CA ASP A 45 3.34 -27.89 -18.41
C ASP A 45 3.01 -26.50 -18.97
N TYR A 46 2.23 -26.43 -20.04
CA TYR A 46 1.84 -25.17 -20.71
C TYR A 46 1.31 -24.14 -19.71
N LYS A 47 0.46 -24.57 -18.76
CA LYS A 47 -0.07 -23.72 -17.67
C LYS A 47 0.98 -23.23 -16.67
N ALA A 48 2.12 -23.90 -16.54
CA ALA A 48 3.22 -23.45 -15.69
C ALA A 48 4.13 -22.45 -16.43
N LEU A 49 4.40 -22.69 -17.72
CA LEU A 49 5.07 -21.72 -18.59
C LEU A 49 4.26 -20.42 -18.71
N GLN A 50 2.94 -20.53 -18.91
CA GLN A 50 2.00 -19.40 -18.92
C GLN A 50 1.96 -18.62 -17.59
N ARG A 51 2.32 -19.23 -16.45
CA ARG A 51 2.53 -18.51 -15.17
C ARG A 51 3.87 -17.78 -15.09
N GLY A 52 4.86 -18.17 -15.89
CA GLY A 52 6.16 -17.50 -16.01
C GLY A 52 6.17 -16.39 -17.05
N CYS A 53 5.28 -16.44 -18.05
CA CYS A 53 5.02 -15.36 -19.00
C CYS A 53 4.12 -14.30 -18.35
N LEU A 54 4.70 -13.21 -17.87
CA LEU A 54 3.99 -12.18 -17.11
C LEU A 54 3.51 -11.04 -18.02
N LEU A 55 2.22 -10.71 -17.91
CA LEU A 55 1.57 -9.58 -18.58
C LEU A 55 0.76 -8.78 -17.57
N ALA A 56 0.90 -7.44 -17.60
CA ALA A 56 -0.03 -6.50 -17.00
C ALA A 56 -0.31 -5.36 -18.01
N TYR A 57 -1.56 -5.23 -18.45
CA TYR A 57 -1.99 -4.13 -19.32
C TYR A 57 -2.62 -3.02 -18.47
N TYR A 58 -2.26 -1.77 -18.77
CA TYR A 58 -2.69 -0.56 -18.11
C TYR A 58 -3.51 0.28 -19.11
N PRO A 59 -4.86 0.26 -19.04
CA PRO A 59 -5.72 0.99 -19.97
C PRO A 59 -5.42 2.49 -20.03
N ASN A 60 -5.22 3.13 -18.88
CA ASN A 60 -5.08 4.59 -18.77
C ASN A 60 -3.84 5.16 -19.49
N SER A 61 -2.80 4.35 -19.70
CA SER A 61 -1.59 4.74 -20.46
C SER A 61 -1.43 3.99 -21.78
N ASN A 62 -2.35 3.09 -22.12
CA ASN A 62 -2.25 2.15 -23.24
C ASN A 62 -0.90 1.41 -23.30
N GLN A 63 -0.44 0.90 -22.15
CA GLN A 63 0.82 0.18 -22.03
C GLN A 63 0.64 -1.25 -21.52
N ALA A 64 1.43 -2.18 -22.03
CA ALA A 64 1.60 -3.51 -21.46
C ALA A 64 3.01 -3.65 -20.85
N HIS A 65 3.06 -3.90 -19.54
CA HIS A 65 4.26 -4.32 -18.84
C HIS A 65 4.41 -5.84 -18.96
N VAL A 66 5.51 -6.30 -19.56
CA VAL A 66 5.73 -7.71 -19.91
C VAL A 66 7.10 -8.19 -19.47
N SER A 67 7.18 -9.43 -18.98
CA SER A 67 8.44 -10.08 -18.58
C SER A 67 8.34 -11.61 -18.53
N VAL A 68 9.50 -12.27 -18.41
CA VAL A 68 9.62 -13.69 -18.11
C VAL A 68 10.14 -13.88 -16.68
N ASP A 69 9.52 -14.75 -15.90
CA ASP A 69 9.98 -15.19 -14.58
C ASP A 69 9.64 -16.66 -14.35
N MET A 70 10.57 -17.55 -14.75
CA MET A 70 10.43 -19.00 -14.67
C MET A 70 10.79 -19.58 -13.29
N ARG A 71 10.98 -18.73 -12.25
CA ARG A 71 11.33 -19.20 -10.90
C ARG A 71 10.16 -19.92 -10.23
N LEU A 72 10.49 -20.77 -9.23
CA LEU A 72 9.54 -21.63 -8.53
C LEU A 72 8.33 -20.87 -7.94
N ALA A 73 8.54 -19.62 -7.49
CA ALA A 73 7.48 -18.75 -6.97
C ALA A 73 6.35 -18.44 -7.99
N LYS A 74 6.65 -18.48 -9.30
CA LYS A 74 5.70 -18.26 -10.40
C LYS A 74 5.24 -19.58 -11.01
N VAL A 75 6.17 -20.38 -11.53
CA VAL A 75 5.84 -21.58 -12.32
C VAL A 75 5.41 -22.76 -11.46
N ARG A 76 5.77 -22.77 -10.16
CA ARG A 76 5.39 -23.77 -9.13
C ARG A 76 5.76 -25.23 -9.43
N LEU A 77 6.60 -25.50 -10.43
CA LEU A 77 7.07 -26.84 -10.81
C LEU A 77 8.57 -26.82 -11.10
N SER A 78 9.36 -27.59 -10.36
CA SER A 78 10.84 -27.60 -10.46
C SER A 78 11.32 -27.86 -11.89
N ARG A 79 10.75 -28.84 -12.59
CA ARG A 79 11.11 -29.17 -13.99
C ARG A 79 11.02 -27.97 -14.95
N ILE A 80 10.13 -27.02 -14.66
CA ILE A 80 9.96 -25.79 -15.46
C ILE A 80 10.94 -24.70 -15.02
N VAL A 81 11.36 -24.68 -13.75
CA VAL A 81 12.47 -23.83 -13.27
C VAL A 81 13.78 -24.26 -13.90
N ASP A 82 14.05 -25.57 -13.94
CA ASP A 82 15.28 -26.12 -14.50
C ASP A 82 15.32 -25.96 -16.03
N TRP A 83 14.20 -26.22 -16.73
CA TRP A 83 14.07 -25.88 -18.15
C TRP A 83 14.21 -24.37 -18.42
N GLY A 84 13.63 -23.53 -17.56
CA GLY A 84 13.67 -22.08 -17.69
C GLY A 84 15.07 -21.47 -17.64
N LYS A 85 16.05 -22.15 -17.03
CA LYS A 85 17.48 -21.75 -17.08
C LYS A 85 18.07 -21.83 -18.48
N GLY A 86 17.53 -22.70 -19.33
CA GLY A 86 17.93 -22.85 -20.73
C GLY A 86 17.31 -21.81 -21.67
N VAL A 87 16.36 -20.99 -21.20
CA VAL A 87 15.81 -19.89 -22.00
C VAL A 87 16.83 -18.75 -22.02
N SER A 88 17.38 -18.46 -23.19
CA SER A 88 18.39 -17.42 -23.42
C SER A 88 17.77 -16.10 -23.88
N ASP A 89 16.69 -16.18 -24.66
CA ASP A 89 15.92 -15.03 -25.12
C ASP A 89 14.43 -15.38 -25.20
N ALA A 90 13.59 -14.35 -25.19
CA ALA A 90 12.16 -14.46 -25.43
C ALA A 90 11.68 -13.24 -26.20
N THR A 91 10.86 -13.44 -27.22
CA THR A 91 10.10 -12.35 -27.81
C THR A 91 8.66 -12.38 -27.27
N VAL A 92 7.99 -11.23 -27.30
CA VAL A 92 6.56 -11.14 -26.97
C VAL A 92 5.86 -10.29 -28.01
N SER A 93 4.75 -10.79 -28.57
CA SER A 93 3.95 -10.09 -29.58
C SER A 93 2.49 -10.05 -29.18
N ILE A 94 1.90 -8.85 -29.16
CA ILE A 94 0.52 -8.63 -28.74
C ILE A 94 -0.36 -8.47 -29.99
N MET A 95 -1.45 -9.24 -30.07
CA MET A 95 -2.37 -9.27 -31.21
C MET A 95 -3.81 -9.58 -30.78
N PRO A 96 -4.84 -9.20 -31.57
CA PRO A 96 -6.22 -9.59 -31.29
C PRO A 96 -6.40 -11.11 -31.40
N LEU A 97 -7.25 -11.69 -30.55
CA LEU A 97 -7.50 -13.13 -30.57
C LEU A 97 -8.03 -13.57 -31.95
N GLY A 98 -7.43 -14.61 -32.53
CA GLY A 98 -7.76 -15.12 -33.85
C GLY A 98 -7.30 -14.25 -35.03
N LYS A 99 -6.47 -13.22 -34.81
CA LYS A 99 -5.90 -12.39 -35.89
C LYS A 99 -4.37 -12.39 -35.84
N GLN A 100 -3.74 -12.42 -37.01
CA GLN A 100 -2.27 -12.34 -37.16
C GLN A 100 -1.71 -10.90 -37.11
N GLN A 101 -2.56 -9.89 -36.93
CA GLN A 101 -2.13 -8.49 -36.87
C GLN A 101 -1.45 -8.19 -35.52
N VAL A 102 -0.12 -8.18 -35.51
CA VAL A 102 0.68 -7.71 -34.36
C VAL A 102 0.47 -6.21 -34.17
N LEU A 103 0.19 -5.81 -32.93
CA LEU A 103 -0.05 -4.42 -32.52
C LEU A 103 1.16 -3.82 -31.78
N ALA A 104 1.91 -4.66 -31.07
CA ALA A 104 3.20 -4.33 -30.47
C ALA A 104 4.06 -5.60 -30.36
N THR A 105 5.38 -5.44 -30.39
CA THR A 105 6.34 -6.52 -30.17
C THR A 105 7.48 -6.06 -29.26
N GLY A 106 8.08 -6.98 -28.51
CA GLY A 106 9.13 -6.71 -27.54
C GLY A 106 10.16 -7.85 -27.48
N GLN A 107 11.40 -7.48 -27.18
CA GLN A 107 12.51 -8.40 -26.92
C GLN A 107 12.76 -8.46 -25.41
N LEU A 108 12.86 -9.67 -24.85
CA LEU A 108 13.02 -9.93 -23.42
C LEU A 108 14.24 -10.83 -23.20
N PRO A 109 15.47 -10.28 -23.18
CA PRO A 109 16.67 -11.07 -22.90
C PRO A 109 16.56 -11.77 -21.55
N VAL A 110 16.73 -13.10 -21.54
CA VAL A 110 16.52 -13.95 -20.36
C VAL A 110 17.87 -14.39 -19.78
N ARG A 111 17.98 -14.39 -18.44
CA ARG A 111 19.11 -14.92 -17.69
C ARG A 111 18.59 -15.64 -16.45
N ASP A 112 19.06 -16.87 -16.22
CA ASP A 112 18.63 -17.72 -15.09
C ASP A 112 17.10 -17.87 -14.98
N GLY A 113 16.41 -17.89 -16.14
CA GLY A 113 14.95 -17.95 -16.23
C GLY A 113 14.21 -16.65 -15.94
N MET A 114 14.88 -15.50 -15.81
CA MET A 114 14.26 -14.18 -15.65
C MET A 114 14.63 -13.22 -16.77
N SER A 115 13.68 -12.40 -17.23
CA SER A 115 13.97 -11.18 -17.98
C SER A 115 13.86 -9.96 -17.05
N LYS A 116 14.47 -8.83 -17.45
CA LYS A 116 13.97 -7.53 -17.01
C LYS A 116 12.59 -7.29 -17.62
N PRO A 117 11.68 -6.57 -16.96
CA PRO A 117 10.45 -6.14 -17.60
C PRO A 117 10.71 -5.01 -18.61
N ILE A 118 9.82 -4.94 -19.60
CA ILE A 118 9.72 -3.81 -20.55
C ILE A 118 8.29 -3.29 -20.57
N LEU A 119 8.12 -2.05 -21.02
CA LEU A 119 6.82 -1.45 -21.34
C LEU A 119 6.64 -1.40 -22.85
N LEU A 120 5.53 -1.96 -23.34
CA LEU A 120 5.10 -1.87 -24.73
C LEU A 120 3.94 -0.88 -24.84
N THR A 121 4.11 0.18 -25.62
CA THR A 121 3.00 1.05 -26.04
C THR A 121 2.11 0.29 -27.02
N LEU A 122 0.80 0.38 -26.81
CA LEU A 122 -0.23 -0.25 -27.64
C LEU A 122 -1.16 0.84 -28.22
N PRO A 123 -1.89 0.55 -29.31
CA PRO A 123 -3.09 1.32 -29.64
C PRO A 123 -4.15 1.14 -28.55
N ASP A 124 -5.13 2.03 -28.53
CA ASP A 124 -6.28 1.96 -27.62
C ASP A 124 -7.17 0.74 -27.95
N LEU A 125 -7.24 -0.22 -27.03
CA LEU A 125 -7.76 -1.57 -27.27
C LEU A 125 -9.27 -1.73 -26.94
N GLN A 126 -9.93 -2.75 -27.52
CA GLN A 126 -11.29 -3.22 -27.18
C GLN A 126 -11.50 -4.66 -27.71
N GLY A 127 -11.95 -5.57 -26.85
CA GLY A 127 -12.19 -6.98 -27.17
C GLY A 127 -11.17 -7.95 -26.56
N GLN A 128 -10.97 -9.08 -27.23
CA GLN A 128 -10.12 -10.18 -26.75
C GLN A 128 -8.78 -10.21 -27.50
N TYR A 129 -7.70 -10.46 -26.76
CA TYR A 129 -6.32 -10.36 -27.22
C TYR A 129 -5.46 -11.50 -26.66
N ILE A 130 -4.30 -11.72 -27.28
CA ILE A 130 -3.23 -12.55 -26.74
C ILE A 130 -1.92 -11.75 -26.69
N ALA A 131 -1.13 -11.95 -25.65
CA ALA A 131 0.30 -11.73 -25.68
C ALA A 131 0.96 -13.09 -25.91
N ARG A 132 1.47 -13.31 -27.13
CA ARG A 132 2.23 -14.50 -27.49
C ARG A 132 3.67 -14.32 -27.08
N PHE A 133 4.17 -15.15 -26.17
CA PHE A 133 5.57 -15.23 -25.80
C PHE A 133 6.22 -16.36 -26.58
N THR A 134 7.28 -16.06 -27.33
CA THR A 134 8.06 -17.05 -28.09
C THR A 134 9.41 -17.21 -27.39
N LEU A 135 9.52 -18.26 -26.56
CA LEU A 135 10.68 -18.56 -25.72
C LEU A 135 11.70 -19.38 -26.52
N GLN A 136 12.99 -19.02 -26.46
CA GLN A 136 14.07 -19.71 -27.18
C GLN A 136 15.02 -20.43 -26.22
N THR A 137 15.22 -21.73 -26.42
CA THR A 137 16.32 -22.52 -25.82
C THR A 137 17.24 -23.06 -26.93
N PRO A 138 18.45 -23.57 -26.62
CA PRO A 138 19.33 -24.14 -27.63
C PRO A 138 18.73 -25.31 -28.42
N GLU A 139 17.74 -26.01 -27.85
CA GLU A 139 17.12 -27.21 -28.41
C GLU A 139 15.79 -26.93 -29.14
N GLN A 140 15.06 -25.89 -28.75
CA GLN A 140 13.69 -25.65 -29.23
C GLN A 140 13.20 -24.21 -29.03
N THR A 141 12.21 -23.84 -29.84
CA THR A 141 11.38 -22.64 -29.65
C THR A 141 10.00 -23.05 -29.11
N VAL A 142 9.47 -22.34 -28.11
CA VAL A 142 8.18 -22.64 -27.47
C VAL A 142 7.28 -21.41 -27.46
N GLU A 143 6.10 -21.50 -28.08
CA GLU A 143 5.10 -20.43 -28.05
C GLU A 143 4.07 -20.62 -26.93
N ILE A 144 3.86 -19.56 -26.14
CA ILE A 144 2.96 -19.52 -24.99
C ILE A 144 2.06 -18.29 -25.12
N ASP A 145 0.75 -18.51 -25.28
CA ASP A 145 -0.24 -17.44 -25.37
C ASP A 145 -0.77 -17.11 -23.97
N VAL A 146 -0.64 -15.84 -23.59
CA VAL A 146 -1.29 -15.25 -22.40
C VAL A 146 -2.50 -14.46 -22.89
N PRO A 147 -3.73 -15.02 -22.81
CA PRO A 147 -4.94 -14.32 -23.25
C PRO A 147 -5.31 -13.20 -22.25
N PHE A 148 -5.80 -12.09 -22.78
CA PHE A 148 -6.38 -11.01 -21.97
C PHE A 148 -7.58 -10.37 -22.67
N ILE A 149 -8.42 -9.71 -21.88
CA ILE A 149 -9.61 -9.01 -22.37
C ILE A 149 -9.47 -7.54 -22.01
N ARG A 150 -9.78 -6.67 -22.96
CA ARG A 150 -9.98 -5.24 -22.75
C ARG A 150 -11.45 -4.93 -23.00
N GLU A 151 -12.18 -4.70 -21.93
CA GLU A 151 -13.50 -4.08 -21.97
C GLU A 151 -13.35 -2.61 -21.56
N ARG A 152 -14.00 -1.71 -22.29
CA ARG A 152 -14.17 -0.30 -21.93
C ARG A 152 -15.46 -0.12 -21.16
N PHE A 153 -15.35 0.31 -19.91
CA PHE A 153 -16.51 0.67 -19.11
C PHE A 153 -16.89 2.14 -19.34
N THR A 154 -18.19 2.44 -19.23
CA THR A 154 -18.72 3.82 -19.36
C THR A 154 -18.22 4.78 -18.28
N TRP A 155 -17.64 4.26 -17.19
CA TRP A 155 -17.03 5.06 -16.12
C TRP A 155 -15.56 5.46 -16.39
N GLU A 156 -14.94 5.02 -17.49
CA GLU A 156 -13.56 5.38 -17.83
C GLU A 156 -13.43 6.75 -18.50
N ASN A 157 -12.28 7.42 -18.27
CA ASN A 157 -11.85 8.65 -18.96
C ASN A 157 -12.91 9.76 -19.02
N ASN A 158 -13.78 9.82 -18.02
CA ASN A 158 -14.84 10.82 -17.89
C ASN A 158 -14.55 11.79 -16.72
N GLN A 159 -15.56 12.54 -16.29
CA GLN A 159 -15.48 13.53 -15.21
C GLN A 159 -16.49 13.22 -14.08
N LEU A 160 -16.81 11.93 -13.86
CA LEU A 160 -17.64 11.50 -12.72
C LEU A 160 -16.78 11.47 -11.43
N GLY A 161 -17.35 11.90 -10.31
CA GLY A 161 -16.68 11.84 -9.00
C GLY A 161 -15.56 12.86 -8.78
N ILE A 162 -15.46 13.91 -9.62
CA ILE A 162 -14.54 15.04 -9.44
C ILE A 162 -15.27 16.38 -9.17
N THR A 163 -16.53 16.31 -8.75
CA THR A 163 -17.38 17.45 -8.38
C THR A 163 -16.95 18.02 -7.03
N ASP A 164 -16.89 19.36 -6.92
CA ASP A 164 -16.64 20.08 -5.66
C ASP A 164 -17.95 20.18 -4.84
N GLU A 165 -18.57 19.03 -4.55
CA GLU A 165 -19.89 18.88 -3.93
C GLU A 165 -19.82 18.05 -2.63
N VAL A 166 -20.61 18.44 -1.62
CA VAL A 166 -20.76 17.69 -0.37
C VAL A 166 -21.96 16.75 -0.45
N TYR A 167 -21.71 15.45 -0.52
CA TYR A 167 -22.76 14.43 -0.61
C TYR A 167 -23.25 13.97 0.77
N PRO A 168 -24.57 13.75 0.98
CA PRO A 168 -25.08 13.14 2.21
C PRO A 168 -24.43 11.77 2.49
N PRO A 169 -24.14 11.42 3.77
CA PRO A 169 -24.51 12.12 4.99
C PRO A 169 -23.53 13.23 5.42
N PHE A 170 -22.58 13.63 4.57
CA PHE A 170 -21.62 14.68 4.93
C PHE A 170 -22.26 16.06 5.03
N SER A 171 -21.63 16.93 5.84
CA SER A 171 -22.05 18.29 6.11
C SER A 171 -20.96 19.28 5.70
N PRO A 172 -21.29 20.46 5.13
CA PRO A 172 -20.32 21.50 4.80
C PRO A 172 -19.34 21.83 5.93
N VAL A 173 -18.06 22.02 5.57
CA VAL A 173 -16.99 22.42 6.50
C VAL A 173 -17.25 23.83 7.03
N GLN A 174 -17.33 23.96 8.35
CA GLN A 174 -17.53 25.24 9.04
C GLN A 174 -16.21 25.64 9.72
N ALA A 175 -15.41 26.47 9.04
CA ALA A 175 -14.09 26.92 9.50
C ALA A 175 -14.11 28.38 10.00
N THR A 176 -13.14 28.71 10.85
CA THR A 176 -13.05 29.99 11.56
C THR A 176 -11.60 30.50 11.61
N SER A 177 -11.39 31.80 11.74
CA SER A 177 -10.04 32.37 11.75
C SER A 177 -9.16 31.90 12.92
N ASN A 178 -9.75 31.48 14.06
CA ASN A 178 -9.01 30.96 15.21
C ASN A 178 -8.77 29.43 15.15
N GLY A 179 -8.90 28.80 13.98
CA GLY A 179 -8.55 27.40 13.77
C GLY A 179 -9.57 26.38 14.30
N GLN A 180 -10.76 26.82 14.70
CA GLN A 180 -11.87 25.89 14.98
C GLN A 180 -12.52 25.48 13.65
N VAL A 181 -12.66 24.16 13.44
CA VAL A 181 -13.28 23.59 12.23
C VAL A 181 -14.29 22.52 12.62
N LYS A 182 -15.55 22.69 12.24
CA LYS A 182 -16.63 21.72 12.46
C LYS A 182 -16.96 20.96 11.19
N ILE A 183 -17.07 19.64 11.33
CA ILE A 183 -17.25 18.63 10.28
C ILE A 183 -18.21 17.55 10.84
N VAL A 184 -18.63 16.57 10.04
CA VAL A 184 -19.49 15.44 10.48
C VAL A 184 -18.99 14.84 11.78
N ASP A 185 -19.83 14.90 12.81
CA ASP A 185 -19.64 14.40 14.18
C ASP A 185 -18.34 14.86 14.88
N ARG A 186 -17.66 15.89 14.35
CA ARG A 186 -16.33 16.31 14.75
C ARG A 186 -16.17 17.82 14.86
N LEU A 187 -15.46 18.25 15.90
CA LEU A 187 -14.95 19.60 16.07
C LEU A 187 -13.44 19.52 16.28
N TYR A 188 -12.69 20.08 15.34
CA TYR A 188 -11.24 20.22 15.42
C TYR A 188 -10.89 21.61 15.98
N GLN A 189 -9.85 21.67 16.80
CA GLN A 189 -9.19 22.92 17.19
C GLN A 189 -7.71 22.82 16.78
N LEU A 190 -7.33 23.56 15.75
CA LEU A 190 -5.98 23.60 15.21
C LEU A 190 -5.04 24.52 15.99
N ASN A 191 -3.74 24.41 15.70
CA ASN A 191 -2.69 25.38 15.97
C ASN A 191 -1.87 25.69 14.70
N GLY A 192 -0.93 26.65 14.77
CA GLY A 192 -0.08 27.09 13.65
C GLY A 192 0.93 26.09 13.08
N LEU A 193 0.94 24.85 13.54
CA LEU A 193 1.65 23.75 12.88
C LEU A 193 0.70 22.86 12.05
N GLY A 194 -0.59 23.17 11.99
CA GLY A 194 -1.62 22.27 11.44
C GLY A 194 -1.97 21.10 12.35
N LEU A 195 -1.42 21.10 13.57
CA LEU A 195 -1.64 20.06 14.56
C LEU A 195 -2.88 20.35 15.40
N MET A 196 -3.46 19.30 15.97
CA MET A 196 -4.69 19.40 16.76
C MET A 196 -4.36 19.72 18.23
N ASN A 197 -4.79 20.90 18.70
CA ASN A 197 -4.87 21.19 20.13
C ASN A 197 -5.95 20.33 20.81
N GLN A 198 -7.05 20.04 20.09
CA GLN A 198 -8.06 19.08 20.49
C GLN A 198 -8.85 18.56 19.28
N VAL A 199 -9.34 17.33 19.37
CA VAL A 199 -10.36 16.76 18.48
C VAL A 199 -11.52 16.31 19.35
N THR A 200 -12.69 16.92 19.21
CA THR A 200 -13.91 16.43 19.87
C THR A 200 -14.72 15.64 18.85
N ALA A 201 -14.92 14.33 19.10
CA ALA A 201 -15.69 13.44 18.24
C ALA A 201 -16.88 12.87 19.03
N LEU A 202 -18.10 12.99 18.50
CA LEU A 202 -19.36 12.63 19.18
C LEU A 202 -19.37 13.14 20.64
N ASP A 203 -19.21 14.45 20.80
CA ASP A 203 -19.14 15.23 22.04
C ASP A 203 -18.11 14.76 23.09
N ARG A 204 -17.09 13.98 22.68
CA ARG A 204 -15.97 13.60 23.55
C ARG A 204 -14.63 14.06 22.96
N ALA A 205 -13.91 14.87 23.75
CA ALA A 205 -12.52 15.25 23.47
C ALA A 205 -11.61 14.02 23.44
N LEU A 206 -10.91 13.81 22.33
CA LEU A 206 -10.13 12.62 21.98
C LEU A 206 -8.71 12.64 22.55
N LEU A 207 -8.09 13.81 22.58
CA LEU A 207 -6.70 14.01 22.97
C LEU A 207 -6.59 14.33 24.47
N ALA A 208 -5.57 13.79 25.13
CA ALA A 208 -5.24 14.05 26.52
C ALA A 208 -4.60 15.44 26.72
N SER A 209 -3.87 15.92 25.71
CA SER A 209 -3.29 17.27 25.61
C SER A 209 -3.16 17.65 24.13
N PRO A 210 -2.72 18.87 23.77
CA PRO A 210 -2.36 19.19 22.39
C PRO A 210 -1.35 18.24 21.77
N MET A 211 -1.48 17.98 20.48
CA MET A 211 -0.38 17.47 19.65
C MET A 211 0.77 18.47 19.62
N SER A 212 2.02 18.00 19.56
CA SER A 212 3.20 18.87 19.51
C SER A 212 4.28 18.34 18.56
N LEU A 213 5.03 19.27 17.96
CA LEU A 213 6.25 18.96 17.21
C LEU A 213 7.44 19.32 18.10
N GLN A 214 8.35 18.38 18.30
CA GLN A 214 9.48 18.50 19.22
C GLN A 214 10.78 18.08 18.52
N TYR A 215 11.91 18.65 18.93
CA TYR A 215 13.23 18.19 18.50
C TYR A 215 14.24 18.14 19.65
N GLU A 216 15.29 17.35 19.45
CA GLU A 216 16.40 17.17 20.38
C GLU A 216 17.69 17.64 19.69
N LEU A 217 18.43 18.54 20.34
CA LEU A 217 19.73 19.03 19.89
C LEU A 217 20.84 18.05 20.27
N ALA A 218 22.00 18.16 19.62
CA ALA A 218 23.17 17.31 19.90
C ALA A 218 23.67 17.40 21.36
N ASN A 219 23.41 18.52 22.05
CA ASN A 219 23.71 18.70 23.48
C ASN A 219 22.70 18.00 24.43
N GLY A 220 21.63 17.38 23.90
CA GLY A 220 20.58 16.71 24.66
C GLY A 220 19.40 17.59 25.09
N GLN A 221 19.42 18.90 24.78
CA GLN A 221 18.28 19.79 25.00
C GLN A 221 17.11 19.40 24.10
N VAL A 222 15.91 19.28 24.68
CA VAL A 222 14.65 19.12 23.93
C VAL A 222 13.96 20.48 23.82
N VAL A 223 13.46 20.79 22.63
CA VAL A 223 12.69 22.00 22.33
C VAL A 223 11.33 21.58 21.77
N THR A 224 10.25 22.14 22.31
CA THR A 224 8.91 22.09 21.70
C THR A 224 8.76 23.28 20.78
N ILE A 225 8.24 23.08 19.57
CA ILE A 225 8.01 24.17 18.62
C ILE A 225 6.69 24.84 18.96
N GLU A 226 6.77 26.11 19.39
CA GLU A 226 5.58 26.94 19.63
C GLU A 226 4.86 27.23 18.30
N PRO A 227 3.56 26.91 18.18
CA PRO A 227 2.83 27.12 16.93
C PRO A 227 2.61 28.61 16.63
N GLY A 228 2.82 29.00 15.38
CA GLY A 228 2.53 30.35 14.89
C GLY A 228 1.03 30.71 14.83
N THR A 229 0.75 31.93 14.38
CA THR A 229 -0.63 32.38 14.15
C THR A 229 -1.19 31.77 12.87
N LEU A 230 -2.38 31.16 12.96
CA LEU A 230 -3.15 30.67 11.81
C LEU A 230 -3.80 31.82 11.03
N THR A 231 -3.68 31.76 9.70
CA THR A 231 -4.44 32.58 8.75
C THR A 231 -5.35 31.66 7.92
N LEU A 232 -6.66 31.85 8.05
CA LEU A 232 -7.66 31.19 7.20
C LEU A 232 -7.60 31.78 5.78
N GLN A 233 -7.18 30.99 4.81
CA GLN A 233 -7.06 31.38 3.40
C GLN A 233 -8.33 31.08 2.59
N LYS A 234 -9.02 29.99 2.90
CA LYS A 234 -10.27 29.58 2.24
C LYS A 234 -11.17 28.85 3.22
N SER A 235 -12.47 29.13 3.17
CA SER A 235 -13.54 28.29 3.71
C SER A 235 -14.54 28.03 2.59
N ALA A 236 -14.80 26.77 2.29
CA ALA A 236 -15.79 26.32 1.32
C ALA A 236 -16.43 25.02 1.84
N ASP A 237 -17.59 24.65 1.30
CA ASP A 237 -18.39 23.53 1.81
C ASP A 237 -17.61 22.20 1.85
N THR A 238 -16.79 21.94 0.83
CA THR A 238 -15.96 20.73 0.75
C THR A 238 -14.65 20.81 1.54
N HIS A 239 -14.09 22.00 1.78
CA HIS A 239 -12.78 22.14 2.42
C HIS A 239 -12.47 23.54 3.01
N ALA A 240 -11.63 23.54 4.03
CA ALA A 240 -10.96 24.72 4.56
C ALA A 240 -9.45 24.68 4.30
N VAL A 241 -8.83 25.84 4.10
CA VAL A 241 -7.38 26.00 3.91
C VAL A 241 -6.83 27.04 4.87
N TYR A 242 -5.78 26.69 5.60
CA TYR A 242 -5.03 27.60 6.46
C TYR A 242 -3.55 27.64 6.08
N THR A 243 -2.89 28.75 6.43
CA THR A 243 -1.43 28.89 6.41
C THR A 243 -0.92 29.52 7.71
N SER A 244 0.31 29.22 8.09
CA SER A 244 0.99 29.81 9.25
C SER A 244 2.50 29.65 9.13
N SER A 245 3.28 30.49 9.81
CA SER A 245 4.73 30.33 9.98
C SER A 245 5.05 30.19 11.47
N SER A 246 5.86 29.20 11.82
CA SER A 246 6.38 28.97 13.18
C SER A 246 7.91 29.04 13.17
N HIS A 247 8.54 29.60 14.20
CA HIS A 247 9.98 29.87 14.20
C HIS A 247 10.64 29.39 15.51
N THR A 248 11.84 28.85 15.39
CA THR A 248 12.80 28.64 16.49
C THR A 248 14.19 29.12 16.06
N ALA A 249 15.18 29.08 16.95
CA ALA A 249 16.55 29.44 16.59
C ALA A 249 17.14 28.58 15.46
N GLN A 250 16.76 27.30 15.37
CA GLN A 250 17.29 26.34 14.40
C GLN A 250 16.46 26.17 13.12
N MET A 251 15.19 26.60 13.11
CA MET A 251 14.34 26.47 11.90
C MET A 251 13.17 27.45 11.83
N GLN A 252 12.71 27.72 10.60
CA GLN A 252 11.35 28.16 10.31
C GLN A 252 10.55 26.98 9.73
N ILE A 253 9.25 26.92 10.07
CA ILE A 253 8.29 25.98 9.51
C ILE A 253 7.10 26.78 8.94
N ASP A 254 7.02 26.83 7.61
CA ASP A 254 5.84 27.31 6.91
C ASP A 254 4.87 26.14 6.72
N ALA A 255 3.66 26.27 7.27
CA ALA A 255 2.61 25.26 7.18
C ALA A 255 1.54 25.66 6.16
N HIS A 256 1.17 24.72 5.28
CA HIS A 256 -0.03 24.76 4.46
C HIS A 256 -0.94 23.59 4.86
N ILE A 257 -2.20 23.89 5.20
CA ILE A 257 -3.08 22.99 5.94
C ILE A 257 -4.42 22.94 5.22
N THR A 258 -4.78 21.78 4.67
CA THR A 258 -6.08 21.56 4.02
C THR A 258 -6.90 20.55 4.83
N ILE A 259 -8.17 20.86 5.07
CA ILE A 259 -9.09 20.00 5.80
C ILE A 259 -10.35 19.79 4.97
N GLU A 260 -10.70 18.54 4.70
CA GLU A 260 -11.77 18.14 3.79
C GLU A 260 -13.04 17.74 4.56
N PHE A 261 -14.19 17.69 3.88
CA PHE A 261 -15.51 17.43 4.47
C PHE A 261 -15.67 16.04 5.10
N ASP A 262 -14.82 15.08 4.74
CA ASP A 262 -14.74 13.77 5.40
C ASP A 262 -13.93 13.82 6.72
N GLY A 263 -13.30 14.96 7.00
CA GLY A 263 -12.43 15.25 8.13
C GLY A 263 -10.98 14.80 7.97
N MET A 264 -10.54 14.44 6.77
CA MET A 264 -9.13 14.32 6.43
C MET A 264 -8.42 15.67 6.67
N THR A 265 -7.19 15.63 7.19
CA THR A 265 -6.38 16.84 7.43
C THR A 265 -5.00 16.63 6.85
N LYS A 266 -4.74 17.29 5.72
CA LYS A 266 -3.44 17.28 5.05
C LYS A 266 -2.62 18.44 5.57
N VAL A 267 -1.53 18.12 6.27
CA VAL A 267 -0.52 19.10 6.71
C VAL A 267 0.69 18.99 5.79
N GLN A 268 1.10 20.11 5.21
CA GLN A 268 2.33 20.22 4.43
C GLN A 268 3.24 21.25 5.11
N TRP A 269 4.45 20.84 5.46
CA TRP A 269 5.48 21.71 6.04
C TRP A 269 6.59 21.97 5.03
N ILE A 270 6.98 23.22 4.88
CA ILE A 270 8.28 23.62 4.33
C ILE A 270 9.14 23.99 5.53
N VAL A 271 10.24 23.28 5.74
CA VAL A 271 11.18 23.52 6.84
C VAL A 271 12.46 24.14 6.28
N THR A 272 12.82 25.31 6.77
CA THR A 272 14.03 26.05 6.37
C THR A 272 14.96 26.25 7.56
N PRO A 273 16.30 26.26 7.37
CA PRO A 273 17.25 26.53 8.46
C PRO A 273 17.04 27.91 9.09
N GLY A 274 17.21 27.99 10.41
CA GLY A 274 17.19 29.23 11.19
C GLY A 274 18.56 29.91 11.25
N GLU A 275 18.75 30.76 12.26
CA GLU A 275 19.98 31.52 12.49
C GLU A 275 21.08 30.71 13.20
N ASN A 276 20.71 29.61 13.88
CA ASN A 276 21.61 28.73 14.62
C ASN A 276 21.76 27.37 13.90
N ASP A 277 23.00 26.94 13.65
CA ASP A 277 23.38 25.69 12.98
C ASP A 277 23.58 24.49 13.92
N ASP A 278 23.25 24.63 15.21
CA ASP A 278 23.18 23.56 16.22
C ASP A 278 22.49 22.29 15.66
N ILE A 279 23.22 21.17 15.64
CA ILE A 279 22.76 19.93 15.02
C ILE A 279 21.52 19.38 15.74
N ILE A 280 20.41 19.34 15.01
CA ILE A 280 19.20 18.60 15.39
C ILE A 280 19.47 17.11 15.23
N LYS A 281 19.44 16.39 16.36
CA LYS A 281 19.70 14.94 16.46
C LYS A 281 18.48 14.10 16.09
N ARG A 282 17.27 14.60 16.36
CA ARG A 282 15.98 14.05 15.89
C ARG A 282 14.86 15.08 16.04
N MET A 283 13.81 14.94 15.24
CA MET A 283 12.54 15.66 15.36
C MET A 283 11.40 14.62 15.36
N TRP A 284 10.33 14.85 16.15
CA TRP A 284 9.19 13.94 16.23
C TRP A 284 7.87 14.69 16.49
N LEU A 285 6.79 14.11 15.97
CA LEU A 285 5.41 14.50 16.27
C LEU A 285 4.90 13.64 17.43
N ASP A 286 4.38 14.28 18.46
CA ASP A 286 3.68 13.62 19.58
C ASP A 286 2.15 13.76 19.42
N ILE A 287 1.43 12.65 19.64
CA ILE A 287 -0.02 12.53 19.46
C ILE A 287 -0.64 11.87 20.71
N PRO A 288 -0.87 12.65 21.79
CA PRO A 288 -1.34 12.13 23.06
C PRO A 288 -2.86 11.87 23.04
N ILE A 289 -3.27 10.66 22.65
CA ILE A 289 -4.67 10.19 22.68
C ILE A 289 -5.02 9.68 24.08
N LYS A 290 -6.26 9.93 24.57
CA LYS A 290 -6.71 9.42 25.87
C LYS A 290 -6.75 7.89 25.92
N SER A 291 -6.34 7.31 27.05
CA SER A 291 -6.20 5.86 27.22
C SER A 291 -7.53 5.09 27.17
N ASP A 292 -8.65 5.70 27.54
CA ASP A 292 -10.00 5.13 27.39
C ASP A 292 -10.50 5.15 25.94
N HIS A 293 -9.85 5.94 25.08
CA HIS A 293 -10.09 6.01 23.64
C HIS A 293 -9.06 5.23 22.82
N ALA A 294 -7.84 4.97 23.32
CA ALA A 294 -6.79 4.22 22.62
C ALA A 294 -6.77 2.71 22.97
N LYS A 295 -7.92 2.04 22.86
CA LYS A 295 -8.10 0.61 23.25
C LYS A 295 -7.69 -0.38 22.16
N LEU A 296 -7.89 0.00 20.90
CA LEU A 296 -7.66 -0.76 19.69
C LEU A 296 -6.60 -0.05 18.83
N MET A 297 -5.84 -0.84 18.07
CA MET A 297 -4.78 -0.39 17.18
C MET A 297 -4.88 -1.09 15.82
N HIS A 298 -4.60 -0.36 14.75
CA HIS A 298 -4.43 -0.88 13.40
C HIS A 298 -3.24 -0.16 12.73
N ASN A 299 -2.26 -0.92 12.24
CA ASN A 299 -1.16 -0.37 11.44
C ASN A 299 -1.22 -0.91 10.01
N VAL A 300 -0.73 -0.17 9.01
CA VAL A 300 -0.59 -0.67 7.63
C VAL A 300 0.83 -0.44 7.11
N THR A 301 1.31 -1.42 6.36
CA THR A 301 2.65 -1.51 5.77
C THR A 301 2.56 -1.83 4.27
N ASP A 302 3.55 -2.52 3.73
CA ASP A 302 3.75 -2.91 2.32
C ASP A 302 3.12 -4.26 1.94
N THR A 303 2.40 -4.88 2.88
CA THR A 303 1.66 -6.13 2.68
C THR A 303 0.15 -5.85 2.53
N ASN A 304 -0.68 -6.89 2.42
CA ASN A 304 -2.14 -6.72 2.39
C ASN A 304 -2.78 -7.78 3.29
N ARG A 305 -3.53 -7.35 4.33
CA ARG A 305 -4.17 -8.21 5.35
C ARG A 305 -3.20 -9.05 6.20
N VAL A 306 -1.97 -8.57 6.42
CA VAL A 306 -0.96 -9.28 7.25
C VAL A 306 -0.60 -8.51 8.54
N HIS A 307 -1.04 -7.25 8.65
CA HIS A 307 -0.73 -6.30 9.74
C HIS A 307 -1.48 -6.61 11.05
N HIS A 308 -1.19 -5.84 12.12
CA HIS A 308 -1.91 -5.96 13.39
C HIS A 308 -3.26 -5.25 13.31
N ILE A 309 -4.32 -5.96 13.70
CA ILE A 309 -5.67 -5.43 13.90
C ILE A 309 -6.20 -6.04 15.19
N GLY A 310 -6.48 -5.22 16.21
CA GLY A 310 -6.99 -5.70 17.50
C GLY A 310 -6.67 -4.74 18.64
N SER A 311 -6.53 -5.26 19.86
CA SER A 311 -6.18 -4.45 21.04
C SER A 311 -4.84 -3.73 20.89
N THR A 312 -4.76 -2.51 21.40
CA THR A 312 -3.49 -1.79 21.61
C THR A 312 -2.66 -2.52 22.69
N PRO A 313 -1.37 -2.83 22.44
CA PRO A 313 -0.52 -3.57 23.39
C PRO A 313 -0.51 -3.02 24.82
N SER A 314 -0.50 -3.93 25.80
CA SER A 314 -0.53 -3.62 27.23
C SER A 314 0.87 -3.47 27.83
N GLY A 315 1.07 -2.47 28.68
CA GLY A 315 2.31 -2.21 29.40
C GLY A 315 2.37 -0.76 29.88
N GLN A 316 3.57 -0.33 30.26
CA GLN A 316 3.93 1.05 30.59
C GLN A 316 5.23 1.41 29.87
N GLY A 317 5.39 2.66 29.45
CA GLY A 317 6.45 3.07 28.53
C GLY A 317 6.13 2.64 27.10
N VAL A 318 7.16 2.35 26.30
CA VAL A 318 6.99 1.92 24.90
C VAL A 318 6.40 0.52 24.84
N VAL A 319 5.14 0.40 24.40
CA VAL A 319 4.40 -0.87 24.29
C VAL A 319 4.35 -1.42 22.86
N TRP A 320 4.71 -0.61 21.87
CA TRP A 320 4.85 -1.01 20.46
C TRP A 320 5.86 -0.10 19.76
N THR A 321 6.60 -0.67 18.82
CA THR A 321 7.53 0.04 17.95
C THR A 321 7.21 -0.21 16.49
N SER A 322 7.67 0.70 15.63
CA SER A 322 7.47 0.58 14.18
C SER A 322 8.17 -0.65 13.54
N ASN A 323 9.03 -1.34 14.29
CA ASN A 323 9.65 -2.62 13.93
C ASN A 323 8.74 -3.84 14.13
N ASP A 324 7.80 -3.78 15.09
CA ASP A 324 6.89 -4.91 15.40
C ASP A 324 5.84 -5.14 14.28
N ALA A 325 5.77 -4.19 13.34
CA ALA A 325 4.96 -4.26 12.13
C ALA A 325 5.53 -5.26 11.11
N ARG A 326 4.71 -6.24 10.70
CA ARG A 326 5.05 -7.19 9.63
C ARG A 326 5.20 -6.49 8.28
N ARG A 327 6.23 -6.91 7.52
CA ARG A 327 6.61 -6.37 6.20
C ARG A 327 7.11 -7.44 5.24
N GLN A 328 7.26 -7.10 3.97
CA GLN A 328 8.04 -7.92 3.02
C GLN A 328 9.55 -7.65 3.23
N ALA A 329 10.38 -8.64 2.91
CA ALA A 329 11.85 -8.54 3.03
C ALA A 329 12.51 -7.51 2.08
N ALA A 330 11.74 -6.93 1.15
CA ALA A 330 12.20 -5.86 0.26
C ALA A 330 12.04 -4.44 0.86
N TRP A 331 11.40 -4.30 2.02
CA TRP A 331 11.18 -3.01 2.66
C TRP A 331 12.36 -2.65 3.58
N VAL A 332 13.02 -1.51 3.31
CA VAL A 332 14.39 -1.20 3.80
C VAL A 332 14.47 -0.21 4.97
N ASN A 333 13.35 0.11 5.61
CA ASN A 333 13.24 1.02 6.75
C ASN A 333 12.15 0.52 7.74
N SER A 334 11.94 1.23 8.85
CA SER A 334 10.91 0.90 9.85
C SER A 334 9.60 1.70 9.71
N PHE A 335 9.34 2.36 8.57
CA PHE A 335 8.18 3.25 8.34
C PHE A 335 6.85 2.49 8.14
N ASN A 336 5.81 2.82 8.90
CA ASN A 336 4.43 2.42 8.63
C ASN A 336 3.72 3.59 7.94
N ALA A 337 3.10 3.35 6.79
CA ALA A 337 2.33 4.38 6.07
C ALA A 337 1.05 4.80 6.80
N TYR A 338 0.57 3.99 7.75
CA TYR A 338 -0.65 4.22 8.51
C TYR A 338 -0.52 3.65 9.93
N LEU A 339 -0.93 4.42 10.92
CA LEU A 339 -1.12 3.98 12.31
C LEU A 339 -2.39 4.63 12.87
N TRP A 340 -3.38 3.80 13.20
CA TRP A 340 -4.61 4.20 13.87
C TRP A 340 -4.65 3.67 15.29
N LEU A 341 -5.07 4.54 16.21
CA LEU A 341 -5.40 4.22 17.60
C LEU A 341 -6.81 4.72 17.89
N GLY A 342 -7.63 3.87 18.50
CA GLY A 342 -9.04 4.21 18.76
C GLY A 342 -9.80 3.14 19.53
N ASN A 343 -11.12 3.24 19.47
CA ASN A 343 -12.08 2.29 20.01
C ASN A 343 -13.20 2.07 18.99
N GLU A 344 -14.27 1.41 19.41
CA GLU A 344 -15.40 1.00 18.57
C GLU A 344 -16.22 2.19 17.99
N THR A 345 -15.95 3.42 18.43
CA THR A 345 -16.75 4.62 18.08
C THR A 345 -15.93 5.85 17.69
N ARG A 346 -14.64 5.93 18.02
CA ARG A 346 -13.76 7.05 17.71
C ARG A 346 -12.29 6.64 17.76
N GLY A 347 -11.45 7.34 17.02
CA GLY A 347 -10.01 7.14 17.00
C GLY A 347 -9.34 8.16 16.09
N LEU A 348 -8.03 8.09 15.97
CA LEU A 348 -7.24 8.93 15.08
C LEU A 348 -6.28 8.06 14.27
N ALA A 349 -6.28 8.25 12.95
CA ALA A 349 -5.27 7.71 12.05
C ALA A 349 -4.23 8.80 11.76
N TRP A 350 -2.97 8.54 12.10
CA TRP A 350 -1.85 9.20 11.45
C TRP A 350 -1.48 8.39 10.21
N PHE A 351 -1.27 9.05 9.07
CA PHE A 351 -0.86 8.38 7.84
C PHE A 351 -0.10 9.32 6.91
N ALA A 352 0.71 8.72 6.04
CA ALA A 352 1.44 9.37 4.95
C ALA A 352 1.71 8.33 3.85
N GLU A 353 1.69 8.74 2.58
CA GLU A 353 1.73 7.81 1.44
C GLU A 353 2.98 6.91 1.43
N ASN A 354 4.13 7.42 1.88
CA ASN A 354 5.45 6.76 1.87
C ASN A 354 6.47 7.60 2.66
N ASP A 355 7.72 7.12 2.75
CA ASP A 355 8.84 7.76 3.46
C ASP A 355 9.68 8.74 2.58
N LYS A 356 9.15 9.16 1.44
CA LYS A 356 9.78 10.22 0.63
C LYS A 356 9.75 11.53 1.43
N ASP A 357 10.82 12.30 1.31
CA ASP A 357 11.04 13.58 2.01
C ASP A 357 11.11 13.48 3.56
N TRP A 358 10.82 12.30 4.15
CA TRP A 358 11.10 11.98 5.56
C TRP A 358 12.58 11.63 5.77
N ILE A 359 13.29 12.48 6.53
CA ILE A 359 14.67 12.24 6.97
C ILE A 359 14.67 11.13 8.03
N THR A 360 15.02 9.93 7.59
CA THR A 360 15.02 8.69 8.39
C THR A 360 16.30 7.91 8.11
N GLU A 361 16.73 7.06 9.05
CA GLU A 361 17.85 6.15 8.81
C GLU A 361 17.43 5.04 7.84
N LYS A 362 17.86 5.15 6.58
CA LYS A 362 17.56 4.17 5.52
C LYS A 362 18.63 3.08 5.46
N ALA A 363 18.57 2.21 4.44
CA ALA A 363 19.51 1.10 4.24
C ALA A 363 19.58 0.07 5.39
N GLY A 364 18.42 -0.29 5.96
CA GLY A 364 18.32 -1.40 6.91
C GLY A 364 18.56 -1.04 8.38
N SER A 365 18.54 0.24 8.76
CA SER A 365 18.51 0.61 10.18
C SER A 365 17.26 0.05 10.87
N THR A 366 17.46 -0.57 12.03
CA THR A 366 16.41 -1.14 12.87
C THR A 366 15.98 -0.17 13.99
N LYS A 367 16.26 1.13 13.88
CA LYS A 367 15.75 2.10 14.85
C LYS A 367 14.24 2.32 14.61
N PRO A 368 13.39 2.25 15.65
CA PRO A 368 12.00 2.66 15.53
C PRO A 368 11.89 4.14 15.16
N ILE A 369 11.00 4.46 14.23
CA ILE A 369 10.64 5.85 13.89
C ILE A 369 9.21 6.22 14.28
N GLN A 370 8.39 5.23 14.65
CA GLN A 370 7.10 5.41 15.31
C GLN A 370 7.05 4.50 16.54
N GLN A 371 6.33 4.92 17.58
CA GLN A 371 6.15 4.19 18.83
C GLN A 371 4.73 4.41 19.35
N VAL A 372 4.21 3.46 20.14
CA VAL A 372 3.06 3.70 21.01
C VAL A 372 3.54 3.61 22.46
N VAL A 373 3.22 4.64 23.24
CA VAL A 373 3.62 4.80 24.64
C VAL A 373 2.38 4.74 25.53
N ARG A 374 2.49 4.18 26.75
CA ARG A 374 1.42 4.08 27.75
C ARG A 374 1.89 4.38 29.17
#